data_AF-A0A6B3EA84-F1
#
_entry.id   AF-A0A6B3EA84-F1
#
_cell.length_a   1.000
_cell.length_b   1.000
_cell.length_c   1.000
_cell.angle_alpha   90.00
_cell.angle_beta   90.00
_cell.angle_gamma   90.00
#
_symmetry.space_group_name_H-M   'P 1'
#
loop_
_entity.id
_entity.type
_entity.pdbx_description
1 polymer ?
#
loop_
_entity_poly.entity_id
_entity_poly.type
_entity_poly.pdbx_seq_one_letter_code
_entity_poly.pdbx_strand_id
1 'polypeptide(L)'
;WAASWHRPVFASGAATEPGLRVESVTVVRGRYELRVHRVLGAPPGARVEETGWASGPGSSVTSALHGLHGWESRDEVRAPQGTAYTPWAVLPRLGADAEGTVVLVALASLTAEPGAAALDSVVSGVNVDGDTVEVCWAEDAATTRVRFGPVTVEHG
;
A
#
# COMPACT_ATOMS: atom_id res chain seq x y z
N TRP A 1 12.82 2.69 6.95
CA TRP A 1 11.89 3.03 5.85
C TRP A 1 12.65 2.96 4.54
N ALA A 2 11.93 2.80 3.43
CA ALA A 2 12.48 2.88 2.08
C ALA A 2 11.60 3.80 1.23
N ALA A 3 12.21 4.51 0.29
CA ALA A 3 11.50 5.37 -0.65
C ALA A 3 11.95 5.05 -2.07
N SER A 4 11.00 5.10 -3.00
CA SER A 4 11.26 4.87 -4.41
C SER A 4 10.32 5.74 -5.26
N TRP A 5 10.63 5.83 -6.54
CA TRP A 5 9.70 6.35 -7.52
C TRP A 5 9.87 5.58 -8.83
N HIS A 6 8.80 5.50 -9.59
CA HIS A 6 8.82 4.88 -10.91
C HIS A 6 7.85 5.57 -11.87
N ARG A 7 8.08 5.35 -13.17
CA ARG A 7 7.15 5.71 -14.24
C ARG A 7 6.47 4.42 -14.71
N PRO A 8 5.15 4.30 -14.60
CA PRO A 8 4.42 3.15 -15.10
C PRO A 8 4.68 2.93 -16.60
N VAL A 9 4.80 1.66 -16.98
CA VAL A 9 4.92 1.22 -18.37
C VAL A 9 3.73 0.33 -18.70
N PHE A 10 2.99 0.68 -19.74
CA PHE A 10 1.77 -0.04 -20.12
C PHE A 10 2.03 -1.06 -21.23
N ALA A 11 1.39 -2.23 -21.12
CA ALA A 11 1.53 -3.31 -22.09
C ALA A 11 0.77 -3.03 -23.41
N SER A 12 -0.20 -2.12 -23.39
CA SER A 12 -0.98 -1.69 -24.54
C SER A 12 -1.14 -0.16 -24.51
N GLY A 13 -1.31 0.44 -25.69
CA GLY A 13 -1.38 1.91 -25.83
C GLY A 13 -0.01 2.58 -25.86
N ALA A 14 0.06 3.84 -25.41
CA ALA A 14 1.33 4.53 -25.24
C ALA A 14 2.14 3.84 -24.12
N ALA A 15 3.40 3.52 -24.41
CA ALA A 15 4.25 2.79 -23.45
C ALA A 15 4.40 3.54 -22.12
N THR A 16 4.34 4.87 -22.14
CA THR A 16 4.37 5.72 -20.94
C THR A 16 3.45 6.92 -21.14
N GLU A 17 2.80 7.35 -20.07
CA GLU A 17 2.03 8.61 -20.06
C GLU A 17 2.92 9.76 -19.55
N PRO A 18 3.09 10.85 -20.33
CA PRO A 18 3.88 12.00 -19.91
C PRO A 18 3.33 12.61 -18.62
N GLY A 19 4.20 12.76 -17.61
CA GLY A 19 3.82 13.30 -16.30
C GLY A 19 3.37 12.25 -15.29
N LEU A 20 3.03 11.03 -15.74
CA LEU A 20 2.67 9.94 -14.84
C LEU A 20 3.89 9.47 -14.02
N ARG A 21 3.79 9.57 -12.71
CA ARG A 21 4.82 9.11 -11.77
C ARG A 21 4.16 8.56 -10.52
N VAL A 22 4.68 7.45 -10.01
CA VAL A 22 4.30 6.94 -8.70
C VAL A 22 5.51 7.07 -7.78
N GLU A 23 5.36 7.83 -6.71
CA GLU A 23 6.31 7.91 -5.61
C GLU A 23 5.79 7.06 -4.46
N SER A 24 6.68 6.34 -3.78
CA SER A 24 6.26 5.40 -2.74
C SER A 24 7.20 5.45 -1.56
N VAL A 25 6.64 5.37 -0.36
CA VAL A 25 7.35 5.25 0.90
C VAL A 25 6.79 4.06 1.67
N THR A 26 7.68 3.20 2.14
CA THR A 26 7.33 2.09 3.04
C THR A 26 8.03 2.30 4.37
N VAL A 27 7.25 2.37 5.45
CA VAL A 27 7.75 2.42 6.83
C VAL A 27 7.39 1.10 7.51
N VAL A 28 8.39 0.44 8.09
CA VAL A 28 8.20 -0.82 8.81
C VAL A 28 8.18 -0.54 10.30
N ARG A 29 7.16 -1.06 11.00
CA ARG A 29 7.06 -1.08 12.46
C ARG A 29 6.64 -2.47 12.91
N GLY A 30 7.58 -3.23 13.47
CA GLY A 30 7.35 -4.64 13.80
C GLY A 30 6.93 -5.44 12.56
N ARG A 31 5.74 -6.06 12.61
CA ARG A 31 5.15 -6.82 11.48
C ARG A 31 4.35 -5.98 10.49
N TYR A 32 4.25 -4.66 10.71
CA TYR A 32 3.42 -3.77 9.92
C TYR A 32 4.26 -3.00 8.92
N GLU A 33 3.77 -2.93 7.68
CA GLU A 33 4.26 -2.02 6.65
C GLU A 33 3.21 -0.94 6.41
N LEU A 34 3.52 0.30 6.79
CA LEU A 34 2.79 1.47 6.31
C LEU A 34 3.31 1.80 4.91
N ARG A 35 2.42 1.72 3.92
CA ARG A 35 2.71 1.98 2.51
C ARG A 35 1.98 3.23 2.08
N VAL A 36 2.73 4.22 1.64
CA VAL A 36 2.21 5.52 1.20
C VAL A 36 2.63 5.74 -0.24
N HIS A 37 1.67 6.04 -1.10
CA HIS A 37 1.92 6.33 -2.51
C HIS A 37 1.41 7.72 -2.85
N ARG A 38 2.21 8.48 -3.60
CA ARG A 38 1.77 9.68 -4.30
C ARG A 38 1.82 9.40 -5.80
N VAL A 39 0.65 9.34 -6.41
CA VAL A 39 0.53 9.23 -7.87
C VAL A 39 0.36 10.64 -8.42
N LEU A 40 1.19 11.00 -9.40
CA LEU A 40 1.22 12.30 -10.07
C LEU A 40 0.86 12.08 -11.53
N GLY A 41 0.07 12.98 -12.11
CA GLY A 41 -0.27 12.97 -13.53
C GLY A 41 -1.04 11.73 -13.98
N ALA A 42 -1.89 11.17 -13.11
CA ALA A 42 -2.80 10.09 -13.51
C ALA A 42 -3.78 10.58 -14.58
N PRO A 43 -3.85 9.94 -15.77
CA PRO A 43 -4.80 10.34 -16.80
C PRO A 43 -6.24 9.96 -16.39
N PRO A 44 -7.27 10.61 -16.97
CA PRO A 44 -8.65 10.24 -16.72
C PRO A 44 -8.93 8.76 -16.98
N GLY A 45 -9.64 8.12 -16.05
CA GLY A 45 -9.96 6.69 -16.11
C GLY A 45 -8.81 5.74 -15.73
N ALA A 46 -7.69 6.26 -15.22
CA ALA A 46 -6.65 5.40 -14.67
C ALA A 46 -7.08 4.77 -13.34
N ARG A 47 -6.57 3.56 -13.09
CA ARG A 47 -6.80 2.80 -11.86
C ARG A 47 -5.47 2.42 -11.24
N VAL A 48 -5.41 2.48 -9.91
CA VAL A 48 -4.26 2.05 -9.12
C VAL A 48 -4.66 0.81 -8.33
N GLU A 49 -3.78 -0.18 -8.32
CA GLU A 49 -3.96 -1.40 -7.53
C GLU A 49 -2.70 -1.67 -6.70
N GLU A 50 -2.87 -2.07 -5.45
CA GLU A 50 -1.81 -2.58 -4.59
C GLU A 50 -2.20 -3.96 -4.05
N THR A 51 -1.26 -4.90 -4.02
CA THR A 51 -1.47 -6.21 -3.41
C THR A 51 -0.66 -6.40 -2.13
N GLY A 52 -1.16 -7.29 -1.28
CA GLY A 52 -0.38 -7.90 -0.22
C GLY A 52 0.57 -8.96 -0.78
N TRP A 53 0.97 -9.89 0.07
CA TRP A 53 1.77 -11.04 -0.32
C TRP A 53 0.91 -12.20 -0.78
N ALA A 54 1.47 -13.03 -1.65
CA ALA A 54 0.87 -14.28 -2.09
C ALA A 54 0.93 -15.32 -0.97
N SER A 55 -0.22 -15.79 -0.51
CA SER A 55 -0.32 -16.90 0.46
C SER A 55 -1.14 -18.05 -0.12
N GLY A 56 -0.66 -19.28 0.12
CA GLY A 56 -1.30 -20.50 -0.35
C GLY A 56 -2.30 -21.10 0.63
N PRO A 57 -3.12 -22.06 0.18
CA PRO A 57 -3.98 -22.85 1.07
C PRO A 57 -3.16 -23.58 2.12
N GLY A 58 -3.63 -23.59 3.37
CA GLY A 58 -2.93 -24.24 4.47
C GLY A 58 -1.64 -23.53 4.90
N SER A 59 -1.35 -22.34 4.34
CA SER A 59 -0.31 -21.46 4.85
C SER A 59 -0.64 -21.09 6.30
N SER A 60 0.35 -21.26 7.19
CA SER A 60 0.27 -20.71 8.55
C SER A 60 0.44 -19.19 8.57
N VAL A 61 0.90 -18.60 7.45
CA VAL A 61 1.11 -17.16 7.29
C VAL A 61 -0.14 -16.52 6.70
N THR A 62 -0.61 -15.47 7.36
CA THR A 62 -1.71 -14.60 6.93
C THR A 62 -1.14 -13.36 6.26
N SER A 63 -1.57 -13.12 5.02
CA SER A 63 -1.32 -11.88 4.27
C SER A 63 -2.51 -10.95 4.44
N ALA A 64 -2.29 -9.80 5.08
CA ALA A 64 -3.34 -8.83 5.36
C ALA A 64 -2.98 -7.47 4.75
N LEU A 65 -3.97 -6.82 4.13
CA LEU A 65 -3.85 -5.51 3.51
C LEU A 65 -5.11 -4.70 3.80
N HIS A 66 -4.94 -3.47 4.25
CA HIS A 66 -6.02 -2.58 4.63
C HIS A 66 -5.77 -1.17 4.10
N GLY A 67 -6.76 -0.61 3.40
CA GLY A 67 -6.71 0.76 2.92
C GLY A 67 -7.02 1.73 4.06
N LEU A 68 -6.10 2.64 4.33
CA LEU A 68 -6.21 3.68 5.36
C LEU A 68 -6.72 5.01 4.79
N HIS A 69 -6.35 5.33 3.55
CA HIS A 69 -6.80 6.54 2.86
C HIS A 69 -6.75 6.35 1.34
N GLY A 70 -7.76 6.91 0.65
CA GLY A 70 -7.84 6.98 -0.82
C GLY A 70 -8.17 5.66 -1.54
N TRP A 71 -8.15 4.52 -0.85
CA TRP A 71 -8.55 3.23 -1.42
C TRP A 71 -10.06 3.05 -1.38
N GLU A 72 -10.64 2.53 -2.47
CA GLU A 72 -12.11 2.45 -2.65
C GLU A 72 -12.64 1.03 -2.57
N SER A 73 -11.81 0.06 -2.95
CA SER A 73 -12.18 -1.36 -2.99
C SER A 73 -11.11 -2.22 -2.37
N ARG A 74 -11.57 -3.34 -1.78
CA ARG A 74 -10.72 -4.42 -1.28
C ARG A 74 -11.31 -5.75 -1.71
N ASP A 75 -10.52 -6.56 -2.39
CA ASP A 75 -10.87 -7.91 -2.78
C ASP A 75 -9.70 -8.88 -2.59
N GLU A 76 -9.91 -10.14 -2.97
CA GLU A 76 -8.87 -11.16 -3.03
C GLU A 76 -8.77 -11.67 -4.46
N VAL A 77 -7.54 -11.76 -4.97
CA VAL A 77 -7.27 -12.22 -6.34
C VAL A 77 -6.34 -13.42 -6.33
N ARG A 78 -6.55 -14.33 -7.28
CA ARG A 78 -5.64 -15.45 -7.51
C ARG A 78 -4.38 -14.96 -8.20
N ALA A 79 -3.22 -15.34 -7.66
CA ALA A 79 -1.95 -15.09 -8.32
C ALA A 79 -1.91 -15.78 -9.70
N PRO A 80 -1.28 -15.19 -10.72
CA PRO A 80 -1.20 -15.79 -12.05
C PRO A 80 -0.58 -17.18 -12.05
N GLN A 81 0.33 -17.45 -11.11
CA GLN A 81 1.03 -18.70 -10.88
C GLN A 81 1.19 -18.96 -9.38
N GLY A 82 1.60 -20.18 -9.02
CA GLY A 82 2.05 -20.51 -7.67
C GLY A 82 3.32 -19.76 -7.27
N THR A 83 3.72 -19.95 -6.01
CA THR A 83 5.03 -19.49 -5.51
C THR A 83 5.99 -20.67 -5.43
N ALA A 84 7.24 -20.44 -5.01
CA ALA A 84 8.16 -21.53 -4.70
C ALA A 84 7.67 -22.48 -3.59
N TYR A 85 6.65 -22.06 -2.81
CA TYR A 85 6.14 -22.79 -1.64
C TYR A 85 4.76 -23.41 -1.84
N THR A 86 4.02 -22.99 -2.87
CA THR A 86 2.65 -23.47 -3.11
C THR A 86 2.34 -23.47 -4.60
N PRO A 87 1.65 -24.49 -5.15
CA PRO A 87 1.29 -24.54 -6.56
C PRO A 87 0.30 -23.45 -6.98
N TRP A 88 -0.43 -22.84 -6.04
CA TRP A 88 -1.26 -21.67 -6.27
C TRP A 88 -1.37 -20.81 -5.01
N ALA A 89 -1.64 -19.52 -5.19
CA ALA A 89 -1.75 -18.57 -4.10
C ALA A 89 -2.84 -17.53 -4.39
N VAL A 90 -3.28 -16.87 -3.34
CA VAL A 90 -4.17 -15.71 -3.37
C VAL A 90 -3.49 -14.51 -2.74
N LEU A 91 -3.91 -13.31 -3.13
CA LEU A 91 -3.40 -12.06 -2.60
C LEU A 91 -4.58 -11.15 -2.26
N PRO A 92 -4.59 -10.48 -1.10
CA PRO A 92 -5.49 -9.36 -0.89
C PRO A 92 -5.04 -8.22 -1.82
N ARG A 93 -6.02 -7.49 -2.36
CA ARG A 93 -5.78 -6.38 -3.28
C ARG A 93 -6.64 -5.18 -2.88
N LEU A 94 -6.05 -4.00 -2.97
CA LEU A 94 -6.73 -2.72 -2.92
C LEU A 94 -6.83 -2.14 -4.32
N GLY A 95 -7.92 -1.43 -4.60
CA GLY A 95 -8.12 -0.70 -5.85
C GLY A 95 -8.72 0.67 -5.62
N ALA A 96 -8.30 1.64 -6.41
CA ALA A 96 -8.84 2.99 -6.45
C ALA A 96 -8.74 3.57 -7.87
N ASP A 97 -9.71 4.39 -8.23
CA ASP A 97 -9.57 5.27 -9.39
C ASP A 97 -8.56 6.39 -9.08
N ALA A 98 -7.82 6.83 -10.09
CA ALA A 98 -6.83 7.89 -9.96
C ALA A 98 -6.88 8.85 -11.14
N GLU A 99 -7.00 10.14 -10.84
CA GLU A 99 -6.91 11.21 -11.83
C GLU A 99 -6.11 12.38 -11.23
N GLY A 100 -5.21 12.97 -12.02
CA GLY A 100 -4.35 14.07 -11.58
C GLY A 100 -3.36 13.61 -10.51
N THR A 101 -3.46 14.18 -9.31
CA THR A 101 -2.59 13.83 -8.17
C THR A 101 -3.42 13.21 -7.06
N VAL A 102 -3.04 12.00 -6.63
CA VAL A 102 -3.69 11.28 -5.52
C VAL A 102 -2.67 10.76 -4.53
N VAL A 103 -3.07 10.70 -3.25
CA VAL A 103 -2.33 10.08 -2.18
C VAL A 103 -3.10 8.85 -1.70
N LEU A 104 -2.42 7.72 -1.61
CA LEU A 104 -2.99 6.44 -1.21
C LEU A 104 -2.19 5.91 -0.02
N VAL A 105 -2.88 5.51 1.04
CA VAL A 105 -2.25 5.03 2.28
C VAL A 105 -2.81 3.65 2.60
N ALA A 106 -1.94 2.67 2.78
CA ALA A 106 -2.31 1.32 3.18
C ALA A 106 -1.45 0.83 4.34
N LEU A 107 -2.03 -0.09 5.11
CA LEU A 107 -1.31 -0.88 6.10
C LEU A 107 -1.31 -2.33 5.67
N ALA A 108 -0.13 -2.92 5.58
CA ALA A 108 0.05 -4.31 5.24
C ALA A 108 0.72 -5.07 6.39
N SER A 109 0.43 -6.37 6.51
CA SER A 109 1.15 -7.27 7.41
C SER A 109 1.22 -8.68 6.82
N LEU A 110 2.35 -9.34 7.09
CA LEU A 110 2.56 -10.75 6.80
C LEU A 110 3.01 -11.44 8.08
N THR A 111 2.19 -12.33 8.62
CA THR A 111 2.51 -12.96 9.91
C THR A 111 1.94 -14.37 10.05
N ALA A 112 2.68 -15.23 10.75
CA ALA A 112 2.19 -16.55 11.20
C ALA A 112 1.66 -16.51 12.64
N GLU A 113 1.60 -15.34 13.27
CA GLU A 113 1.16 -15.16 14.64
C GLU A 113 -0.36 -15.40 14.78
N PRO A 114 -0.78 -16.38 15.61
CA PRO A 114 -2.19 -16.62 15.83
C PRO A 114 -2.87 -15.42 16.51
N GLY A 115 -4.06 -15.05 16.05
CA GLY A 115 -4.83 -13.97 16.66
C GLY A 115 -4.24 -12.57 16.48
N ALA A 116 -3.39 -12.37 15.46
CA ALA A 116 -2.89 -11.05 15.09
C ALA A 116 -4.05 -10.03 14.97
N ALA A 117 -3.85 -8.85 15.56
CA ALA A 117 -4.84 -7.78 15.59
C ALA A 117 -5.31 -7.41 14.18
N ALA A 118 -6.59 -7.09 14.05
CA ALA A 118 -7.15 -6.55 12.82
C ALA A 118 -6.47 -5.21 12.48
N LEU A 119 -6.08 -5.02 11.22
CA LEU A 119 -5.28 -3.88 10.77
C LEU A 119 -5.96 -2.52 11.00
N ASP A 120 -7.29 -2.48 11.01
CA ASP A 120 -8.07 -1.27 11.28
C ASP A 120 -7.92 -0.77 12.72
N SER A 121 -7.55 -1.64 13.66
CA SER A 121 -7.29 -1.29 15.06
C SER A 121 -5.84 -0.86 15.35
N VAL A 122 -4.92 -1.05 14.39
CA VAL A 122 -3.48 -0.78 14.58
C VAL A 122 -3.15 0.71 14.53
N VAL A 123 -3.98 1.47 13.83
CA VAL A 123 -3.85 2.91 13.62
C VAL A 123 -5.07 3.58 14.24
N SER A 124 -4.82 4.56 15.10
CA SER A 124 -5.88 5.34 15.77
C SER A 124 -6.31 6.56 14.97
N GLY A 125 -5.49 7.01 14.02
CA GLY A 125 -5.82 8.14 13.14
C GLY A 125 -4.90 8.26 11.93
N VAL A 126 -5.46 8.78 10.85
CA VAL A 126 -4.74 9.12 9.62
C VAL A 126 -5.16 10.52 9.21
N ASN A 127 -4.19 11.42 9.05
CA ASN A 127 -4.41 12.76 8.53
C ASN A 127 -3.61 12.93 7.23
N VAL A 128 -4.28 13.40 6.18
CA VAL A 128 -3.68 13.65 4.87
C VAL A 128 -3.94 15.10 4.51
N ASP A 129 -2.86 15.86 4.36
CA ASP A 129 -2.88 17.27 3.96
C ASP A 129 -1.93 17.47 2.77
N GLY A 130 -2.52 17.58 1.58
CA GLY A 130 -1.79 17.66 0.32
C GLY A 130 -0.89 16.43 0.11
N ASP A 131 0.43 16.63 0.21
CA ASP A 131 1.45 15.59 0.07
C ASP A 131 2.10 15.17 1.40
N THR A 132 1.51 15.58 2.52
CA THR A 132 1.89 15.17 3.87
C THR A 132 0.87 14.17 4.40
N VAL A 133 1.37 13.02 4.85
CA VAL A 133 0.60 11.96 5.50
C VAL A 133 1.10 11.80 6.92
N GLU A 134 0.18 11.81 7.88
CA GLU A 134 0.46 11.54 9.28
C GLU A 134 -0.39 10.37 9.76
N VAL A 135 0.25 9.41 10.42
CA VAL A 135 -0.39 8.20 10.95
C VAL A 135 -0.08 8.08 12.43
N CYS A 136 -1.12 7.99 13.25
CA CYS A 136 -1.01 7.75 14.69
C CYS A 136 -1.18 6.26 14.99
N TRP A 137 -0.19 5.66 15.63
CA TRP A 137 -0.21 4.25 16.00
C TRP A 137 -1.02 4.06 17.29
N ALA A 138 -1.95 3.11 17.28
CA ALA A 138 -2.85 2.90 18.42
C ALA A 138 -2.15 2.35 19.67
N GLU A 139 -1.03 1.64 19.50
CA GLU A 139 -0.29 0.97 20.58
C GLU A 139 0.28 1.95 21.61
N ASP A 140 0.91 3.04 21.15
CA ASP A 140 1.68 3.97 21.99
C ASP A 140 1.43 5.45 21.66
N ALA A 141 0.48 5.74 20.76
CA ALA A 141 0.21 7.07 20.21
C ALA A 141 1.41 7.71 19.49
N ALA A 142 2.47 6.93 19.17
CA ALA A 142 3.56 7.40 18.33
C ALA A 142 3.02 7.80 16.96
N THR A 143 3.72 8.71 16.30
CA THR A 143 3.30 9.28 15.02
C THR A 143 4.35 9.03 13.96
N THR A 144 3.93 8.51 12.81
CA THR A 144 4.74 8.47 11.58
C THR A 144 4.25 9.54 10.63
N ARG A 145 5.14 10.46 10.24
CA ARG A 145 4.85 11.48 9.25
C ARG A 145 5.70 11.26 8.00
N VAL A 146 5.02 11.20 6.86
CA VAL A 146 5.63 11.09 5.52
C VAL A 146 5.30 12.36 4.76
N ARG A 147 6.30 13.03 4.20
CA ARG A 147 6.08 14.14 3.25
C ARG A 147 6.71 13.81 1.92
N PHE A 148 6.08 14.17 0.82
CA PHE A 148 6.69 14.10 -0.50
C PHE A 148 7.12 15.50 -0.97
N GLY A 149 8.35 15.63 -1.49
CA GLY A 149 8.88 16.89 -2.05
C GLY A 149 9.59 17.83 -1.05
N PRO A 150 10.83 17.53 -0.62
CA PRO A 150 11.58 16.27 -0.74
C PRO A 150 10.99 15.16 0.14
N VAL A 151 11.32 13.90 -0.16
CA VAL A 151 10.82 12.79 0.66
C VAL A 151 11.45 12.84 2.05
N THR A 152 10.61 12.94 3.08
CA THR A 152 11.01 12.87 4.49
C THR A 152 10.11 11.91 5.25
N VAL A 153 10.70 11.21 6.22
CA VAL A 153 9.99 10.32 7.14
C VAL A 153 10.43 10.66 8.55
N GLU A 154 9.50 11.16 9.34
CA GLU A 154 9.68 11.44 10.77
C GLU A 154 8.90 10.41 11.57
N HIS A 155 9.49 9.95 12.67
CA HIS A 155 8.84 9.05 13.62
C HIS A 155 9.13 9.55 15.04
N GLY A 156 8.10 9.67 15.87
CA GLY A 156 8.19 10.19 17.23
C GLY A 156 7.09 9.67 18.13
#